data_AF-A0A497ASJ8-F1
#
_entry.id   AF-A0A497ASJ8-F1
#
_cell.length_a   1.000
_cell.length_b   1.000
_cell.length_c   1.000
_cell.angle_alpha   90.00
_cell.angle_beta   90.00
_cell.angle_gamma   90.00
#
_symmetry.space_group_name_H-M   'P 1'
#
loop_
_entity.id
_entity.type
_entity.pdbx_description
1 polymer ?
#
loop_
_entity_poly.entity_id
_entity_poly.type
_entity_poly.pdbx_seq_one_letter_code
_entity_poly.pdbx_strand_id
1 'polypeptide(L)'
;MLSSIALSSALAMPFYHGTTDVSGTVTLTLPQGDYRFRADESGEQYWSGTSNHCTVPGCTEAAITVGSQAMGTPAGGVASGYSLPDLSLLLMAPLAVAALGRRKRWQRWTWPLAGVLLVVAVVSSGAALAERAEAQGSRGAEVQVPALGENDLLLAPVPAAQPQPAPRAQSAGTITTTRVISYTYDPLGRLVEADYSTGEQFEYAYDAVGNRTALTDTTGVHTYTYDAANRLTSVDGVTYTWDARGNLTRDGTFTYAYNSAGRMVGAESVTSTLVYTYNAGGLRVAQSVDGDVTTFAWDWASGIPEMLSDGASVYLVGHDTLGQWDGATWAYYLSDALGSVRQVADGAGVVVSTREWTPYGVELALSGVEGVGAG
;
A
#
# COMPACT_ATOMS: atom_id res chain seq x y z
N MET A 1 14.64 -2.36 -19.35
CA MET A 1 14.49 -2.99 -18.02
C MET A 1 14.55 -1.85 -17.02
N LEU A 2 13.52 -1.70 -16.18
CA LEU A 2 13.45 -0.62 -15.19
C LEU A 2 14.10 -1.15 -13.90
N SER A 3 15.30 -0.66 -13.60
CA SER A 3 16.04 -1.03 -12.38
C SER A 3 15.78 0.02 -11.31
N SER A 4 15.51 -0.41 -10.07
CA SER A 4 15.27 0.51 -8.94
C SER A 4 16.54 0.66 -8.13
N ILE A 5 16.93 1.89 -7.76
CA ILE A 5 18.15 2.15 -6.98
C ILE A 5 17.77 2.59 -5.57
N ALA A 6 18.36 1.94 -4.56
CA ALA A 6 18.15 2.21 -3.14
C ALA A 6 19.48 2.43 -2.41
N LEU A 7 19.45 3.21 -1.33
CA LEU A 7 20.60 3.49 -0.48
C LEU A 7 20.65 2.55 0.74
N SER A 8 21.86 2.23 1.20
CA SER A 8 22.10 1.67 2.53
C SER A 8 23.23 2.42 3.20
N SER A 9 22.88 3.21 4.22
CA SER A 9 23.82 3.82 5.15
C SER A 9 23.57 3.28 6.57
N ALA A 10 24.62 3.21 7.38
CA ALA A 10 24.59 2.61 8.71
C ALA A 10 23.96 3.49 9.81
N LEU A 11 23.26 4.57 9.45
CA LEU A 11 22.60 5.47 10.41
C LEU A 11 21.21 5.85 9.87
N ALA A 12 20.18 5.46 10.62
CA ALA A 12 18.77 5.64 10.29
C ALA A 12 18.41 7.11 9.99
N MET A 13 18.14 7.44 8.72
CA MET A 13 17.56 8.69 8.19
C MET A 13 17.00 8.40 6.77
N PRO A 14 16.06 9.19 6.23
CA PRO A 14 15.02 8.74 5.28
C PRO A 14 15.56 8.02 4.03
N PHE A 15 14.79 7.02 3.56
CA PHE A 15 15.14 6.20 2.40
C PHE A 15 15.11 7.01 1.09
N TYR A 16 16.24 7.59 0.70
CA TYR A 16 16.44 8.14 -0.64
C TYR A 16 16.51 6.99 -1.65
N HIS A 17 15.62 6.99 -2.64
CA HIS A 17 15.56 6.00 -3.71
C HIS A 17 15.02 6.67 -4.98
N GLY A 18 15.23 6.03 -6.14
CA GLY A 18 14.66 6.47 -7.39
C GLY A 18 14.73 5.38 -8.46
N THR A 19 13.91 5.52 -9.49
CA THR A 19 13.91 4.65 -10.66
C THR A 19 14.81 5.22 -11.74
N THR A 20 15.58 4.36 -12.41
CA THR A 20 16.39 4.81 -13.54
C THR A 20 15.52 5.14 -14.74
N ASP A 21 15.92 6.15 -15.51
CA ASP A 21 15.33 6.42 -16.82
C ASP A 21 15.77 5.38 -17.87
N VAL A 22 15.35 5.59 -19.12
CA VAL A 22 15.69 4.72 -20.27
C VAL A 22 17.19 4.64 -20.56
N SER A 23 17.99 5.57 -20.02
CA SER A 23 19.45 5.60 -20.15
C SER A 23 20.17 4.94 -18.97
N GLY A 24 19.43 4.38 -18.00
CA GLY A 24 20.02 3.79 -16.80
C GLY A 24 20.44 4.82 -15.75
N THR A 25 19.94 6.06 -15.86
CA THR A 25 20.36 7.17 -15.01
C THR A 25 19.28 7.52 -13.98
N VAL A 26 19.67 7.79 -12.73
CA VAL A 26 18.80 8.36 -11.70
C VAL A 26 19.49 9.53 -11.01
N THR A 27 18.71 10.54 -10.66
CA THR A 27 19.21 11.73 -9.96
C THR A 27 18.66 11.79 -8.53
N LEU A 28 19.55 11.81 -7.55
CA LEU A 28 19.19 11.84 -6.13
C LEU A 28 19.69 13.12 -5.46
N THR A 29 18.85 13.68 -4.58
CA THR A 29 19.22 14.79 -3.70
C THR A 29 19.57 14.24 -2.33
N LEU A 30 20.85 14.32 -1.96
CA LEU A 30 21.37 13.74 -0.71
C LEU A 30 21.88 14.83 0.23
N PRO A 31 21.71 14.65 1.56
CA PRO A 31 22.39 15.48 2.54
C PRO A 31 23.90 15.22 2.53
N GLN A 32 24.66 16.04 3.26
CA GLN A 32 26.09 15.83 3.44
C GLN A 32 26.33 14.49 4.18
N GLY A 33 27.19 13.63 3.63
CA GLY A 33 27.48 12.30 4.17
C GLY A 33 28.29 11.41 3.22
N ASP A 34 28.65 10.22 3.70
CA ASP A 34 29.37 9.19 2.94
C ASP A 34 28.42 8.08 2.52
N TYR A 35 28.36 7.80 1.22
CA TYR A 35 27.38 6.91 0.63
C TYR A 35 28.00 5.79 -0.22
N ARG A 36 27.26 4.69 -0.34
CA ARG A 36 27.32 3.69 -1.42
C ARG A 36 25.91 3.47 -1.95
N PHE A 37 25.80 3.07 -3.21
CA PHE A 37 24.52 2.92 -3.90
C PHE A 37 24.25 1.45 -4.21
N ARG A 38 22.98 1.05 -4.19
CA ARG A 38 22.51 -0.28 -4.59
C ARG A 38 21.52 -0.16 -5.74
N ALA A 39 21.63 -1.01 -6.75
CA ALA A 39 20.61 -1.24 -7.76
C ALA A 39 19.97 -2.61 -7.52
N ASP A 40 18.65 -2.67 -7.63
CA ASP A 40 17.85 -3.88 -7.63
C ASP A 40 17.37 -4.12 -9.08
N GLU A 41 17.81 -5.21 -9.71
CA GLU A 41 17.40 -5.62 -11.06
C GLU A 41 16.97 -7.08 -11.07
N SER A 42 15.72 -7.35 -11.49
CA SER A 42 15.14 -8.70 -11.56
C SER A 42 15.25 -9.53 -10.27
N GLY A 43 15.25 -8.86 -9.11
CA GLY A 43 15.38 -9.49 -7.79
C GLY A 43 16.83 -9.66 -7.29
N GLU A 44 17.83 -9.28 -8.08
CA GLU A 44 19.24 -9.29 -7.67
C GLU A 44 19.74 -7.89 -7.27
N GLN A 45 20.69 -7.86 -6.33
CA GLN A 45 21.27 -6.63 -5.78
C GLN A 45 22.69 -6.39 -6.27
N TYR A 46 22.91 -5.20 -6.81
CA TYR A 46 24.20 -4.73 -7.33
C TYR A 46 24.64 -3.50 -6.54
N TRP A 47 25.89 -3.44 -6.10
CA TRP A 47 26.42 -2.34 -5.28
C TRP A 47 27.48 -1.56 -6.03
N SER A 48 27.54 -0.24 -5.86
CA SER A 48 28.58 0.61 -6.48
C SER A 48 29.99 0.35 -5.90
N GLY A 49 30.11 -0.41 -4.80
CA GLY A 49 31.39 -0.79 -4.19
C GLY A 49 31.21 -1.54 -2.87
N THR A 50 32.31 -2.05 -2.31
CA THR A 50 32.31 -2.82 -1.05
C THR A 50 32.18 -1.94 0.21
N SER A 51 32.50 -0.64 0.09
CA SER A 51 32.38 0.37 1.15
C SER A 51 31.78 1.67 0.61
N ASN A 52 31.42 2.60 1.51
CA ASN A 52 31.06 3.95 1.12
C ASN A 52 32.25 4.63 0.43
N HIS A 53 32.00 5.20 -0.75
CA HIS A 53 33.02 5.81 -1.60
C HIS A 53 32.56 7.13 -2.24
N CYS A 54 31.31 7.53 -2.01
CA CYS A 54 30.74 8.77 -2.52
C CYS A 54 30.47 9.73 -1.36
N THR A 55 31.41 10.64 -1.11
CA THR A 55 31.30 11.68 -0.07
C THR A 55 30.65 12.94 -0.62
N VAL A 56 29.49 13.32 -0.09
CA VAL A 56 28.75 14.55 -0.42
C VAL A 56 29.00 15.58 0.68
N PRO A 57 29.31 16.86 0.37
CA PRO A 57 29.53 17.41 -0.97
C PRO A 57 30.92 17.02 -1.53
N GLY A 58 30.98 16.66 -2.81
CA GLY A 58 32.24 16.33 -3.50
C GLY A 58 32.09 15.24 -4.56
N CYS A 59 31.26 14.24 -4.29
CA CYS A 59 30.86 13.22 -5.25
C CYS A 59 29.58 13.66 -5.98
N THR A 60 29.66 13.84 -7.30
CA THR A 60 28.53 14.20 -8.16
C THR A 60 28.05 13.04 -9.04
N GLU A 61 28.80 11.94 -9.09
CA GLU A 61 28.46 10.76 -9.89
C GLU A 61 28.95 9.47 -9.21
N ALA A 62 28.15 8.39 -9.31
CA ALA A 62 28.55 7.04 -8.91
C ALA A 62 28.00 6.00 -9.90
N ALA A 63 28.85 5.05 -10.33
CA ALA A 63 28.45 4.01 -11.28
C ALA A 63 28.14 2.68 -10.58
N ILE A 64 27.13 1.97 -11.08
CA ILE A 64 26.83 0.59 -10.70
C ILE A 64 26.86 -0.26 -11.97
N THR A 65 27.68 -1.30 -12.01
CA THR A 65 27.69 -2.24 -13.13
C THR A 65 26.74 -3.39 -12.84
N VAL A 66 25.75 -3.59 -13.72
CA VAL A 66 24.85 -4.75 -13.69
C VAL A 66 25.26 -5.70 -14.81
N GLY A 67 25.49 -6.97 -14.46
CA GLY A 67 25.96 -7.98 -15.41
C GLY A 67 24.81 -8.68 -16.11
N SER A 68 24.83 -8.75 -17.45
CA SER A 68 23.99 -9.70 -18.18
C SER A 68 24.63 -11.09 -18.10
N GLN A 69 23.99 -12.04 -17.42
CA GLN A 69 24.39 -13.44 -17.59
C GLN A 69 24.05 -13.88 -19.01
N ALA A 70 25.06 -14.28 -19.77
CA ALA A 70 24.85 -14.96 -21.04
C ALA A 70 24.11 -16.28 -20.79
N MET A 71 23.02 -16.52 -21.52
CA MET A 71 22.34 -17.81 -21.55
C MET A 71 23.32 -18.89 -22.04
N GLY A 72 23.90 -19.64 -21.10
CA GLY A 72 24.55 -20.91 -21.42
C GLY A 72 23.47 -21.95 -21.70
N THR A 73 23.36 -22.38 -22.96
CA THR A 73 22.57 -23.56 -23.35
C THR A 73 23.08 -24.83 -22.65
N PRO A 74 22.20 -25.77 -22.26
CA PRO A 74 22.58 -26.92 -21.46
C PRO A 74 23.23 -28.00 -22.33
N ALA A 75 24.40 -28.49 -21.91
CA ALA A 75 24.99 -29.71 -22.44
C ALA A 75 25.15 -30.74 -21.31
N GLY A 76 24.22 -31.70 -21.28
CA GLY A 76 24.37 -33.10 -20.88
C GLY A 76 25.11 -33.49 -19.59
N GLY A 77 24.39 -34.22 -18.71
CA GLY A 77 24.93 -35.45 -18.10
C GLY A 77 25.21 -35.48 -16.60
N VAL A 78 24.23 -36.01 -15.85
CA VAL A 78 24.27 -36.82 -14.59
C VAL A 78 25.56 -36.89 -13.73
N ALA A 79 25.47 -36.46 -12.46
CA ALA A 79 25.34 -37.33 -11.26
C ALA A 79 25.92 -36.70 -9.96
N SER A 80 25.14 -36.86 -8.88
CA SER A 80 25.53 -36.95 -7.46
C SER A 80 26.21 -35.79 -6.72
N GLY A 81 25.61 -35.40 -5.58
CA GLY A 81 26.35 -34.81 -4.46
C GLY A 81 25.51 -33.86 -3.62
N TYR A 82 24.94 -34.36 -2.52
CA TYR A 82 24.51 -33.51 -1.41
C TYR A 82 25.73 -32.83 -0.76
N SER A 83 25.67 -31.50 -0.56
CA SER A 83 26.33 -30.84 0.57
C SER A 83 25.76 -29.43 0.77
N LEU A 84 25.07 -29.22 1.88
CA LEU A 84 24.87 -27.89 2.47
C LEU A 84 26.18 -27.48 3.15
N PRO A 85 26.61 -26.21 3.09
CA PRO A 85 27.53 -25.67 4.07
C PRO A 85 26.81 -24.74 5.05
N ASP A 86 26.85 -25.17 6.30
CA ASP A 86 27.20 -24.44 7.51
C ASP A 86 26.38 -23.21 7.96
N LEU A 87 25.55 -23.49 8.98
CA LEU A 87 25.35 -22.58 10.10
C LEU A 87 26.70 -22.21 10.74
N SER A 88 26.93 -20.91 10.93
CA SER A 88 27.87 -20.42 11.95
C SER A 88 27.14 -19.45 12.88
N LEU A 89 26.88 -19.96 14.08
CA LEU A 89 26.46 -19.25 15.28
C LEU A 89 27.71 -18.59 15.89
N LEU A 90 27.66 -17.31 16.25
CA LEU A 90 28.58 -16.75 17.25
C LEU A 90 27.79 -15.94 18.28
N LEU A 91 27.91 -16.39 19.53
CA LEU A 91 27.25 -15.87 20.72
C LEU A 91 28.30 -15.23 21.64
N MET A 92 27.88 -14.18 22.35
CA MET A 92 28.31 -13.66 23.67
C MET A 92 28.94 -12.24 23.74
N ALA A 93 28.26 -11.43 24.56
CA ALA A 93 28.52 -10.09 25.14
C ALA A 93 29.57 -10.17 26.30
N PRO A 94 29.75 -9.21 27.28
CA PRO A 94 29.12 -7.89 27.54
C PRO A 94 30.01 -6.75 28.15
N LEU A 95 29.35 -5.60 28.43
CA LEU A 95 29.53 -4.61 29.52
C LEU A 95 30.68 -3.57 29.53
N ALA A 96 30.31 -2.28 29.58
CA ALA A 96 30.61 -1.41 30.73
C ALA A 96 29.70 -0.17 30.80
N VAL A 97 29.29 0.14 32.03
CA VAL A 97 28.39 1.20 32.50
C VAL A 97 29.19 2.44 32.89
N ALA A 98 28.65 3.65 32.66
CA ALA A 98 28.88 4.79 33.56
C ALA A 98 27.70 5.78 33.50
N ALA A 99 27.08 5.98 34.66
CA ALA A 99 26.03 6.96 34.93
C ALA A 99 26.62 8.33 35.33
N LEU A 100 25.77 9.37 35.21
CA LEU A 100 25.74 10.73 35.83
C LEU A 100 25.33 11.73 34.72
N GLY A 101 24.44 12.70 34.85
CA GLY A 101 23.71 13.31 35.95
C GLY A 101 22.85 14.45 35.37
N ARG A 102 21.84 14.90 36.12
CA ARG A 102 20.81 15.89 35.73
C ARG A 102 21.39 17.27 35.34
N ARG A 103 20.79 17.97 34.35
CA ARG A 103 20.20 19.33 34.45
C ARG A 103 19.63 19.86 33.12
N LYS A 104 18.52 20.58 33.24
CA LYS A 104 17.80 21.38 32.23
C LYS A 104 18.72 22.37 31.49
N ARG A 105 18.51 22.54 30.17
CA ARG A 105 18.37 23.86 29.51
C ARG A 105 17.87 23.71 28.07
N TRP A 106 16.89 24.55 27.74
CA TRP A 106 16.38 24.79 26.40
C TRP A 106 17.52 25.22 25.47
N GLN A 107 17.68 24.54 24.33
CA GLN A 107 18.39 25.10 23.19
C GLN A 107 17.48 25.06 21.96
N ARG A 108 17.29 26.26 21.40
CA ARG A 108 16.60 26.53 20.16
C ARG A 108 17.36 25.83 19.04
N TRP A 109 16.68 24.95 18.31
CA TRP A 109 17.20 24.41 17.05
C TRP A 109 16.98 25.46 15.96
N THR A 110 18.02 26.21 15.65
CA THR A 110 18.14 26.93 14.39
C THR A 110 18.56 25.92 13.33
N TRP A 111 17.69 25.66 12.36
CA TRP A 111 17.99 24.85 11.19
C TRP A 111 19.06 25.57 10.35
N PRO A 112 20.21 24.95 10.02
CA PRO A 112 21.04 25.46 8.95
C PRO A 112 20.36 25.13 7.62
N LEU A 113 20.19 26.15 6.77
CA LEU A 113 19.91 26.00 5.34
C LEU A 113 21.04 25.16 4.73
N ALA A 114 20.79 23.88 4.47
CA ALA A 114 21.76 22.97 3.85
C ALA A 114 21.46 22.84 2.35
N GLY A 115 22.46 23.22 1.55
CA GLY A 115 22.41 23.17 0.09
C GLY A 115 22.23 21.76 -0.44
N VAL A 116 21.28 21.63 -1.36
CA VAL A 116 20.97 20.43 -2.13
C VAL A 116 22.05 20.25 -3.21
N LEU A 117 22.71 19.08 -3.25
CA LEU A 117 23.60 18.69 -4.34
C LEU A 117 23.01 17.51 -5.11
N LEU A 118 23.07 17.61 -6.44
CA LEU A 118 22.59 16.64 -7.41
C LEU A 118 23.64 15.53 -7.59
N VAL A 119 23.29 14.27 -7.32
CA VAL A 119 24.16 13.13 -7.64
C VAL A 119 23.51 12.30 -8.74
N VAL A 120 24.26 12.06 -9.82
CA VAL A 120 23.84 11.23 -10.96
C VAL A 120 24.38 9.82 -10.74
N ALA A 121 23.51 8.82 -10.63
CA ALA A 121 23.95 7.43 -10.63
C ALA A 121 23.75 6.83 -12.02
N VAL A 122 24.82 6.25 -12.59
CA VAL A 122 24.83 5.67 -13.94
C VAL A 122 24.92 4.15 -13.86
N VAL A 123 23.91 3.47 -14.39
CA VAL A 123 23.93 2.01 -14.58
C VAL A 123 24.38 1.71 -16.01
N SER A 124 25.54 1.05 -16.15
CA SER A 124 26.04 0.62 -17.46
C SER A 124 26.15 -0.90 -17.53
N SER A 125 25.83 -1.44 -18.70
CA SER A 125 26.13 -2.83 -19.04
C SER A 125 27.58 -2.93 -19.50
N GLY A 126 28.40 -3.67 -18.75
CA GLY A 126 29.80 -3.91 -19.07
C GLY A 126 30.05 -5.38 -19.39
N ALA A 127 30.47 -5.68 -20.61
CA ALA A 127 31.09 -6.97 -20.93
C ALA A 127 32.56 -6.94 -20.51
N ALA A 128 33.00 -7.89 -19.70
CA ALA A 128 34.41 -8.03 -19.35
C ALA A 128 35.24 -8.35 -20.60
N LEU A 129 36.25 -7.53 -20.88
CA LEU A 129 37.22 -7.72 -21.95
C LEU A 129 38.14 -8.90 -21.64
N ALA A 130 38.19 -9.88 -22.55
CA ALA A 130 39.29 -10.83 -22.67
C ALA A 130 40.02 -10.60 -24.01
N GLU A 131 41.34 -10.48 -23.95
CA GLU A 131 42.27 -10.13 -25.04
C GLU A 131 42.63 -11.28 -26.00
N ARG A 132 42.95 -10.90 -27.26
CA ARG A 132 43.68 -11.61 -28.36
C ARG A 132 42.97 -12.77 -29.10
N ALA A 133 43.13 -13.03 -30.41
CA ALA A 133 43.84 -12.44 -31.57
C ALA A 133 43.32 -13.07 -32.90
N GLU A 134 43.47 -12.35 -34.02
CA GLU A 134 43.52 -12.72 -35.46
C GLU A 134 42.80 -13.97 -36.04
N ALA A 135 41.98 -13.79 -37.09
CA ALA A 135 42.27 -14.21 -38.49
C ALA A 135 41.06 -14.11 -39.47
N GLN A 136 41.32 -13.46 -40.62
CA GLN A 136 40.86 -13.65 -42.02
C GLN A 136 39.59 -14.46 -42.39
N GLY A 137 38.83 -13.95 -43.38
CA GLY A 137 38.10 -14.81 -44.33
C GLY A 137 36.90 -14.17 -45.04
N SER A 138 36.98 -14.04 -46.35
CA SER A 138 36.10 -13.31 -47.27
C SER A 138 35.04 -14.16 -47.99
N ARG A 139 34.07 -13.46 -48.64
CA ARG A 139 33.20 -13.76 -49.83
C ARG A 139 31.74 -13.42 -49.50
N GLY A 140 30.98 -12.57 -50.20
CA GLY A 140 31.07 -12.06 -51.56
C GLY A 140 29.81 -12.51 -52.33
N ALA A 141 28.88 -11.59 -52.64
CA ALA A 141 27.99 -11.64 -53.79
C ALA A 141 27.09 -10.39 -53.85
N GLU A 142 27.33 -9.59 -54.88
CA GLU A 142 26.61 -8.39 -55.31
C GLU A 142 25.81 -8.75 -56.57
N VAL A 143 24.54 -8.34 -56.68
CA VAL A 143 23.80 -8.29 -57.96
C VAL A 143 22.86 -7.07 -58.00
N GLN A 144 23.33 -6.05 -58.72
CA GLN A 144 22.71 -5.14 -59.70
C GLN A 144 21.23 -4.71 -59.63
N VAL A 145 21.08 -3.39 -59.79
CA VAL A 145 19.90 -2.51 -59.85
C VAL A 145 19.44 -2.31 -61.31
N PRO A 146 18.22 -1.80 -61.57
CA PRO A 146 18.02 -0.86 -62.67
C PRO A 146 17.36 0.47 -62.25
N ALA A 147 17.80 1.53 -62.94
CA ALA A 147 17.54 2.96 -62.74
C ALA A 147 16.11 3.41 -63.13
N LEU A 148 15.47 4.23 -62.28
CA LEU A 148 15.16 5.67 -62.39
C LEU A 148 14.25 6.13 -63.55
N GLY A 149 13.12 6.72 -63.14
CA GLY A 149 12.33 7.70 -63.89
C GLY A 149 11.95 8.83 -62.96
N GLU A 150 12.44 10.04 -63.27
CA GLU A 150 12.41 11.25 -62.46
C GLU A 150 11.01 11.88 -62.39
N ASN A 151 10.62 12.36 -61.21
CA ASN A 151 9.82 13.58 -61.08
C ASN A 151 10.10 14.22 -59.72
N ASP A 152 10.67 15.41 -59.82
CA ASP A 152 11.23 16.21 -58.75
C ASP A 152 10.15 17.14 -58.19
N LEU A 153 9.71 16.92 -56.95
CA LEU A 153 8.95 17.90 -56.17
C LEU A 153 9.29 17.77 -54.67
N LEU A 154 10.31 18.53 -54.29
CA LEU A 154 10.40 19.36 -53.08
C LEU A 154 10.05 18.71 -51.72
N LEU A 155 11.12 18.56 -50.94
CA LEU A 155 11.16 18.43 -49.48
C LEU A 155 10.08 19.25 -48.75
N ALA A 156 9.23 18.54 -48.01
CA ALA A 156 8.65 19.03 -46.77
C ALA A 156 8.85 17.95 -45.68
N PRO A 157 9.34 18.29 -44.48
CA PRO A 157 9.61 17.33 -43.42
C PRO A 157 8.32 16.67 -42.93
N VAL A 158 8.37 15.34 -42.77
CA VAL A 158 7.32 14.55 -42.11
C VAL A 158 7.17 15.08 -40.68
N PRO A 159 5.99 15.62 -40.28
CA PRO A 159 5.79 16.03 -38.90
C PRO A 159 5.83 14.77 -38.03
N ALA A 160 6.65 14.83 -36.98
CA ALA A 160 6.65 13.84 -35.91
C ALA A 160 5.22 13.72 -35.36
N ALA A 161 4.55 12.61 -35.66
CA ALA A 161 3.31 12.24 -35.02
C ALA A 161 3.62 11.98 -33.55
N GLN A 162 3.40 12.99 -32.71
CA GLN A 162 3.27 12.82 -31.27
C GLN A 162 2.21 11.74 -31.02
N PRO A 163 2.40 10.76 -30.11
CA PRO A 163 1.32 9.88 -29.74
C PRO A 163 0.19 10.74 -29.16
N GLN A 164 -0.89 10.87 -29.92
CA GLN A 164 -2.12 11.48 -29.44
C GLN A 164 -2.60 10.66 -28.23
N PRO A 165 -2.95 11.29 -27.09
CA PRO A 165 -3.64 10.57 -26.04
C PRO A 165 -4.91 9.96 -26.64
N ALA A 166 -5.16 8.69 -26.33
CA ALA A 166 -6.33 7.97 -26.78
C ALA A 166 -7.60 8.83 -26.58
N PRO A 167 -8.58 8.79 -27.51
CA PRO A 167 -9.81 9.53 -27.34
C PRO A 167 -10.44 9.16 -25.99
N ARG A 168 -10.70 10.18 -25.16
CA ARG A 168 -11.41 10.07 -23.89
C ARG A 168 -12.61 9.15 -24.08
N ALA A 169 -12.62 8.02 -23.37
CA ALA A 169 -13.73 7.09 -23.40
C ALA A 169 -15.04 7.86 -23.23
N GLN A 170 -15.93 7.73 -24.21
CA GLN A 170 -17.27 8.31 -24.12
C GLN A 170 -18.04 7.51 -23.08
N SER A 171 -18.25 8.15 -21.93
CA SER A 171 -19.17 7.85 -20.82
C SER A 171 -20.24 6.80 -21.14
N ALA A 172 -19.99 5.56 -20.75
CA ALA A 172 -21.05 4.62 -20.40
C ALA A 172 -21.56 5.02 -19.00
N GLY A 173 -22.78 5.57 -18.94
CA GLY A 173 -23.59 5.83 -17.74
C GLY A 173 -22.88 6.26 -16.46
N THR A 174 -22.51 7.55 -16.32
CA THR A 174 -22.14 8.09 -15.01
C THR A 174 -23.36 8.00 -14.07
N ILE A 175 -23.29 7.15 -13.05
CA ILE A 175 -24.22 7.19 -11.92
C ILE A 175 -23.86 8.44 -11.10
N THR A 176 -24.45 9.57 -11.45
CA THR A 176 -24.32 10.81 -10.65
C THR A 176 -25.57 10.96 -9.80
N THR A 177 -25.48 10.58 -8.54
CA THR A 177 -26.50 10.91 -7.53
C THR A 177 -25.99 12.11 -6.73
N THR A 178 -26.65 13.26 -6.87
CA THR A 178 -26.41 14.39 -5.96
C THR A 178 -27.23 14.20 -4.70
N ARG A 179 -26.56 14.16 -3.55
CA ARG A 179 -27.21 14.07 -2.25
C ARG A 179 -26.87 15.28 -1.40
N VAL A 180 -27.87 15.87 -0.77
CA VAL A 180 -27.71 16.91 0.25
C VAL A 180 -28.08 16.31 1.59
N ILE A 181 -27.19 16.44 2.58
CA ILE A 181 -27.44 15.98 3.94
C ILE A 181 -27.32 17.19 4.86
N SER A 182 -28.38 17.48 5.61
CA SER A 182 -28.40 18.53 6.62
C SER A 182 -28.16 17.91 7.99
N TYR A 183 -27.24 18.47 8.76
CA TYR A 183 -26.91 17.98 10.09
C TYR A 183 -27.21 19.05 11.13
N THR A 184 -27.99 18.70 12.16
CA THR A 184 -28.25 19.55 13.32
C THR A 184 -27.48 19.03 14.53
N TYR A 185 -26.89 19.93 15.29
CA TYR A 185 -26.09 19.60 16.48
C TYR A 185 -26.64 20.30 17.72
N ASP A 186 -26.50 19.66 18.87
CA ASP A 186 -26.78 20.29 20.16
C ASP A 186 -25.65 21.26 20.59
N PRO A 187 -25.82 22.03 21.69
CA PRO A 187 -24.79 22.97 22.16
C PRO A 187 -23.47 22.32 22.59
N LEU A 188 -23.42 21.00 22.79
CA LEU A 188 -22.21 20.24 23.08
C LEU A 188 -21.54 19.71 21.80
N GLY A 189 -22.08 20.03 20.62
CA GLY A 189 -21.57 19.59 19.33
C GLY A 189 -21.91 18.13 19.00
N ARG A 190 -22.91 17.54 19.66
CA ARG A 190 -23.37 16.17 19.37
C ARG A 190 -24.46 16.22 18.30
N LEU A 191 -24.37 15.31 17.33
CA LEU A 191 -25.33 15.20 16.23
C LEU A 191 -26.71 14.82 16.77
N VAL A 192 -27.72 15.66 16.60
CA VAL A 192 -29.11 15.38 17.03
C VAL A 192 -30.05 15.08 15.87
N GLU A 193 -29.71 15.49 14.64
CA GLU A 193 -30.55 15.27 13.47
C GLU A 193 -29.67 15.13 12.22
N ALA A 194 -30.04 14.21 11.32
CA ALA A 194 -29.49 14.13 9.98
C ALA A 194 -30.62 13.90 8.95
N ASP A 195 -30.82 14.87 8.06
CA ASP A 195 -31.84 14.83 7.02
C ASP A 195 -31.21 14.67 5.65
N TYR A 196 -31.58 13.59 4.96
CA TYR A 196 -31.12 13.29 3.62
C TYR A 196 -32.14 13.81 2.60
N SER A 197 -31.67 14.41 1.51
CA SER A 197 -32.51 14.93 0.42
C SER A 197 -33.38 13.87 -0.28
N THR A 198 -33.11 12.61 -0.01
CA THR A 198 -33.80 11.41 -0.49
C THR A 198 -34.89 10.91 0.47
N GLY A 199 -35.05 11.55 1.64
CA GLY A 199 -36.16 11.33 2.57
C GLY A 199 -35.81 10.52 3.81
N GLU A 200 -34.60 9.98 3.92
CA GLU A 200 -34.11 9.35 5.15
C GLU A 200 -33.84 10.43 6.21
N GLN A 201 -34.33 10.19 7.42
CA GLN A 201 -34.20 11.10 8.55
C GLN A 201 -33.73 10.32 9.76
N PHE A 202 -32.83 10.91 10.54
CA PHE A 202 -32.32 10.33 11.77
C PHE A 202 -32.34 11.37 12.88
N GLU A 203 -33.04 11.09 13.97
CA GLU A 203 -32.99 11.89 15.19
C GLU A 203 -32.29 11.11 16.30
N TYR A 204 -31.42 11.78 17.06
CA TYR A 204 -30.63 11.17 18.12
C TYR A 204 -30.86 11.88 19.45
N ALA A 205 -31.15 11.09 20.48
CA ALA A 205 -31.20 11.57 21.87
C ALA A 205 -30.02 11.02 22.66
N TYR A 206 -29.53 11.80 23.60
CA TYR A 206 -28.39 11.44 24.45
C TYR A 206 -28.68 11.72 25.92
N ASP A 207 -28.08 10.93 26.80
CA ASP A 207 -28.04 11.24 28.22
C ASP A 207 -27.05 12.38 28.54
N ALA A 208 -26.95 12.73 29.82
CA ALA A 208 -26.08 13.80 30.31
C ALA A 208 -24.58 13.51 30.17
N VAL A 209 -24.18 12.24 30.03
CA VAL A 209 -22.78 11.83 29.89
C VAL A 209 -22.39 11.52 28.44
N GLY A 210 -23.34 11.59 27.50
CA GLY A 210 -23.10 11.46 26.07
C GLY A 210 -23.47 10.11 25.47
N ASN A 211 -24.06 9.19 26.23
CA ASN A 211 -24.53 7.94 25.66
C ASN A 211 -25.81 8.19 24.86
N ARG A 212 -25.91 7.63 23.64
CA ARG A 212 -27.12 7.73 22.81
C ARG A 212 -28.24 6.93 23.47
N THR A 213 -29.31 7.57 23.92
CA THR A 213 -30.46 6.88 24.55
C THR A 213 -31.56 6.51 23.57
N ALA A 214 -31.65 7.23 22.44
CA ALA A 214 -32.60 6.91 21.37
C ALA A 214 -32.04 7.24 19.98
N LEU A 215 -32.49 6.48 18.99
CA LEU A 215 -32.41 6.78 17.57
C LEU A 215 -33.83 6.71 17.03
N THR A 216 -34.31 7.75 16.36
CA THR A 216 -35.56 7.68 15.60
C THR A 216 -35.22 7.76 14.12
N ASP A 217 -35.62 6.75 13.36
CA ASP A 217 -35.45 6.71 11.91
C ASP A 217 -36.77 6.33 11.22
N THR A 218 -36.71 6.03 9.92
CA THR A 218 -37.89 5.68 9.11
C THR A 218 -38.55 4.36 9.53
N THR A 219 -37.86 3.52 10.32
CA THR A 219 -38.38 2.25 10.83
C THR A 219 -39.02 2.38 12.20
N GLY A 220 -38.65 3.42 12.96
CA GLY A 220 -39.27 3.76 14.24
C GLY A 220 -38.27 4.29 15.27
N VAL A 221 -38.64 4.14 16.55
CA VAL A 221 -37.80 4.56 17.67
C VAL A 221 -37.04 3.36 18.23
N HIS A 222 -35.73 3.44 18.19
CA HIS A 222 -34.80 2.51 18.81
C HIS A 222 -34.30 3.06 20.13
N THR A 223 -34.33 2.24 21.18
CA THR A 223 -33.96 2.63 22.55
C THR A 223 -32.71 1.92 23.01
N TYR A 224 -31.86 2.65 23.74
CA TYR A 224 -30.56 2.19 24.18
C TYR A 224 -30.45 2.38 25.69
N THR A 225 -29.94 1.37 26.38
CA THR A 225 -29.73 1.39 27.83
C THR A 225 -28.30 1.07 28.17
N TYR A 226 -27.81 1.65 29.26
CA TYR A 226 -26.42 1.56 29.67
C TYR A 226 -26.31 1.24 31.15
N ASP A 227 -25.21 0.61 31.53
CA ASP A 227 -24.84 0.44 32.94
C ASP A 227 -24.11 1.67 33.50
N ALA A 228 -23.79 1.64 34.80
CA ALA A 228 -23.09 2.72 35.49
C ALA A 228 -21.64 2.94 34.99
N ALA A 229 -21.09 2.04 34.18
CA ALA A 229 -19.79 2.17 33.53
C ALA A 229 -19.91 2.65 32.07
N ASN A 230 -21.09 3.15 31.66
CA ASN A 230 -21.41 3.60 30.30
C ASN A 230 -21.29 2.50 29.24
N ARG A 231 -21.46 1.23 29.61
CA ARG A 231 -21.47 0.11 28.66
C ARG A 231 -22.90 -0.15 28.21
N LEU A 232 -23.09 -0.32 26.90
CA LEU A 232 -24.40 -0.62 26.31
C LEU A 232 -24.92 -1.97 26.83
N THR A 233 -26.06 -1.98 27.52
CA THR A 233 -26.66 -3.20 28.09
C THR A 233 -27.84 -3.71 27.29
N SER A 234 -28.53 -2.85 26.53
CA SER A 234 -29.60 -3.30 25.65
C SER A 234 -29.91 -2.31 24.54
N VAL A 235 -30.27 -2.85 23.37
CA VAL A 235 -30.88 -2.14 22.23
C VAL A 235 -32.23 -2.79 21.97
N ASP A 236 -33.33 -2.04 22.09
CA ASP A 236 -34.70 -2.54 21.87
C ASP A 236 -35.04 -3.83 22.65
N GLY A 237 -34.49 -3.95 23.86
CA GLY A 237 -34.66 -5.12 24.73
C GLY A 237 -33.69 -6.27 24.44
N VAL A 238 -32.94 -6.23 23.33
CA VAL A 238 -31.87 -7.20 23.04
C VAL A 238 -30.70 -6.94 23.97
N THR A 239 -30.32 -7.95 24.75
CA THR A 239 -29.32 -7.80 25.82
C THR A 239 -27.88 -7.91 25.29
N TYR A 240 -27.04 -6.98 25.75
CA TYR A 240 -25.60 -6.94 25.54
C TYR A 240 -24.89 -7.25 26.84
N THR A 241 -23.86 -8.10 26.80
CA THR A 241 -23.13 -8.53 28.00
C THR A 241 -21.65 -8.26 27.88
N TRP A 242 -21.00 -8.01 29.01
CA TRP A 242 -19.61 -7.61 29.08
C TRP A 242 -18.87 -8.40 30.16
N ASP A 243 -17.60 -8.68 29.93
CA ASP A 243 -16.73 -9.23 30.98
C ASP A 243 -16.27 -8.14 31.96
N ALA A 244 -15.56 -8.55 33.02
CA ALA A 244 -15.01 -7.64 34.03
C ALA A 244 -13.89 -6.74 33.51
N ARG A 245 -13.32 -7.03 32.33
CA ARG A 245 -12.30 -6.20 31.66
C ARG A 245 -12.92 -5.19 30.69
N GLY A 246 -14.23 -5.24 30.48
CA GLY A 246 -14.94 -4.36 29.55
C GLY A 246 -14.99 -4.87 28.11
N ASN A 247 -14.70 -6.16 27.87
CA ASN A 247 -14.88 -6.76 26.55
C ASN A 247 -16.33 -7.19 26.36
N LEU A 248 -16.91 -6.94 25.18
CA LEU A 248 -18.27 -7.37 24.84
C LEU A 248 -18.30 -8.89 24.67
N THR A 249 -19.06 -9.61 25.48
CA THR A 249 -19.16 -11.08 25.42
C THR A 249 -20.37 -11.58 24.65
N ARG A 250 -21.39 -10.73 24.43
CA ARG A 250 -22.59 -11.06 23.62
C ARG A 250 -23.29 -9.80 23.14
N ASP A 251 -23.77 -9.78 21.91
CA ASP A 251 -24.50 -8.65 21.28
C ASP A 251 -25.96 -8.98 20.90
N GLY A 252 -26.45 -10.15 21.28
CA GLY A 252 -27.76 -10.68 20.90
C GLY A 252 -27.70 -11.68 19.75
N THR A 253 -26.67 -11.61 18.89
CA THR A 253 -26.46 -12.50 17.74
C THR A 253 -25.28 -13.44 17.97
N PHE A 254 -24.14 -12.88 18.33
CA PHE A 254 -22.89 -13.58 18.57
C PHE A 254 -22.54 -13.59 20.05
N THR A 255 -21.79 -14.62 20.44
CA THR A 255 -21.00 -14.67 21.66
C THR A 255 -19.52 -14.57 21.31
N TYR A 256 -18.74 -13.88 22.13
CA TYR A 256 -17.35 -13.55 21.80
C TYR A 256 -16.36 -14.10 22.81
N ALA A 257 -15.22 -14.57 22.31
CA ALA A 257 -14.10 -15.04 23.10
C ALA A 257 -12.88 -14.15 22.91
N TYR A 258 -12.16 -13.86 23.99
CA TYR A 258 -10.97 -13.01 23.99
C TYR A 258 -9.78 -13.72 24.62
N ASN A 259 -8.59 -13.47 24.09
CA ASN A 259 -7.35 -13.94 24.72
C ASN A 259 -6.91 -13.02 25.87
N SER A 260 -5.82 -13.39 26.55
CA SER A 260 -5.27 -12.61 27.67
C SER A 260 -4.76 -11.22 27.29
N ALA A 261 -4.49 -10.98 26.00
CA ALA A 261 -4.11 -9.67 25.47
C ALA A 261 -5.32 -8.79 25.07
N GLY A 262 -6.55 -9.25 25.33
CA GLY A 262 -7.78 -8.52 25.00
C GLY A 262 -8.17 -8.55 23.52
N ARG A 263 -7.60 -9.45 22.73
CA ARG A 263 -7.94 -9.60 21.29
C ARG A 263 -9.06 -10.63 21.15
N MET A 264 -10.08 -10.33 20.34
CA MET A 264 -11.17 -11.25 20.03
C MET A 264 -10.62 -12.43 19.22
N VAL A 265 -10.62 -13.63 19.77
CA VAL A 265 -10.11 -14.85 19.11
C VAL A 265 -11.22 -15.71 18.51
N GLY A 266 -12.48 -15.41 18.84
CA GLY A 266 -13.60 -16.05 18.19
C GLY A 266 -14.92 -15.33 18.42
N ALA A 267 -15.86 -15.61 17.52
CA ALA A 267 -17.25 -15.19 17.59
C ALA A 267 -18.13 -16.36 17.15
N GLU A 268 -19.16 -16.69 17.90
CA GLU A 268 -20.06 -17.80 17.59
C GLU A 268 -21.51 -17.34 17.65
N SER A 269 -22.25 -17.55 16.57
CA SER A 269 -23.71 -17.44 16.51
C SER A 269 -24.34 -18.82 16.41
N VAL A 270 -25.67 -18.86 16.31
CA VAL A 270 -26.41 -20.11 16.08
C VAL A 270 -26.10 -20.78 14.73
N THR A 271 -25.54 -20.05 13.77
CA THR A 271 -25.31 -20.53 12.40
C THR A 271 -23.85 -20.52 11.97
N SER A 272 -22.98 -19.81 12.69
CA SER A 272 -21.62 -19.55 12.22
C SER A 272 -20.63 -19.48 13.38
N THR A 273 -19.48 -20.12 13.18
CA THR A 273 -18.32 -20.03 14.08
C THR A 273 -17.18 -19.33 13.37
N LEU A 274 -16.69 -18.25 13.96
CA LEU A 274 -15.56 -17.48 13.49
C LEU A 274 -14.38 -17.67 14.45
N VAL A 275 -13.20 -17.93 13.89
CA VAL A 275 -11.94 -18.01 14.66
C VAL A 275 -10.93 -17.04 14.07
N TYR A 276 -10.29 -16.25 14.91
CA TYR A 276 -9.31 -15.25 14.49
C TYR A 276 -7.91 -15.60 14.99
N THR A 277 -6.96 -15.64 14.06
CA THR A 277 -5.55 -15.91 14.38
C THR A 277 -4.75 -14.62 14.27
N TYR A 278 -3.90 -14.38 15.26
CA TYR A 278 -3.06 -13.18 15.35
C TYR A 278 -1.59 -13.54 15.37
N ASN A 279 -0.75 -12.72 14.74
CA ASN A 279 0.69 -12.82 14.90
C ASN A 279 1.14 -12.23 16.25
N ALA A 280 2.44 -12.33 16.55
CA ALA A 280 3.01 -11.80 17.79
C ALA A 280 2.82 -10.28 17.95
N GLY A 281 2.85 -9.53 16.83
CA GLY A 281 2.58 -8.09 16.81
C GLY A 281 1.11 -7.72 17.05
N GLY A 282 0.19 -8.69 16.98
CA GLY A 282 -1.23 -8.46 17.17
C GLY A 282 -2.03 -8.11 15.92
N LEU A 283 -1.44 -8.29 14.75
CA LEU A 283 -2.18 -8.22 13.49
C LEU A 283 -2.93 -9.54 13.28
N ARG A 284 -4.19 -9.43 12.86
CA ARG A 284 -5.00 -10.58 12.48
C ARG A 284 -4.45 -11.11 11.15
N VAL A 285 -3.92 -12.32 11.14
CA VAL A 285 -3.28 -12.94 9.97
C VAL A 285 -4.12 -14.05 9.36
N ALA A 286 -5.17 -14.51 10.04
CA ALA A 286 -6.14 -15.40 9.46
C ALA A 286 -7.51 -15.29 10.13
N GLN A 287 -8.52 -15.67 9.38
CA GLN A 287 -9.88 -15.91 9.85
C GLN A 287 -10.31 -17.29 9.38
N SER A 288 -10.96 -18.05 10.27
CA SER A 288 -11.73 -19.22 9.89
C SER A 288 -13.21 -18.90 9.99
N VAL A 289 -14.01 -19.29 8.99
CA VAL A 289 -15.48 -19.29 9.04
C VAL A 289 -15.93 -20.73 8.85
N ASP A 290 -16.55 -21.31 9.89
CA ASP A 290 -17.04 -22.69 9.88
C ASP A 290 -15.97 -23.74 9.47
N GLY A 291 -14.70 -23.44 9.76
CA GLY A 291 -13.55 -24.29 9.45
C GLY A 291 -12.78 -23.87 8.20
N ASP A 292 -13.35 -23.07 7.31
CA ASP A 292 -12.68 -22.57 6.11
C ASP A 292 -11.75 -21.42 6.46
N VAL A 293 -10.45 -21.59 6.23
CA VAL A 293 -9.42 -20.63 6.65
C VAL A 293 -8.99 -19.75 5.49
N THR A 294 -9.08 -18.45 5.72
CA THR A 294 -8.54 -17.41 4.86
C THR A 294 -7.41 -16.68 5.58
N THR A 295 -6.29 -16.46 4.88
CA THR A 295 -5.10 -15.78 5.43
C THR A 295 -4.94 -14.39 4.85
N PHE A 296 -4.42 -13.47 5.68
CA PHE A 296 -4.23 -12.07 5.32
C PHE A 296 -2.76 -11.72 5.23
N ALA A 297 -2.39 -10.94 4.21
CA ALA A 297 -1.07 -10.36 4.07
C ALA A 297 -1.12 -8.87 4.41
N TRP A 298 -0.15 -8.42 5.21
CA TRP A 298 -0.05 -7.04 5.67
C TRP A 298 1.32 -6.46 5.28
N ASP A 299 1.35 -5.21 4.86
CA ASP A 299 2.56 -4.41 4.94
C ASP A 299 2.76 -4.04 6.41
N TRP A 300 3.87 -4.47 6.99
CA TRP A 300 4.24 -4.18 8.37
C TRP A 300 5.39 -3.16 8.45
N ALA A 301 5.98 -2.78 7.32
CA ALA A 301 7.17 -1.94 7.25
C ALA A 301 6.83 -0.43 7.15
N SER A 302 5.62 -0.07 6.75
CA SER A 302 5.14 1.30 6.50
C SER A 302 4.71 2.08 7.76
N GLY A 303 4.82 1.50 8.95
CA GLY A 303 4.51 2.14 10.24
C GLY A 303 3.11 1.80 10.75
N ILE A 304 2.06 2.16 10.00
CA ILE A 304 0.69 1.67 10.24
C ILE A 304 0.51 0.44 9.36
N PRO A 305 0.17 -0.74 9.92
CA PRO A 305 0.02 -1.92 9.10
C PRO A 305 -1.16 -1.82 8.15
N GLU A 306 -0.90 -2.07 6.86
CA GLU A 306 -1.88 -1.95 5.78
C GLU A 306 -2.13 -3.32 5.15
N MET A 307 -3.40 -3.66 4.90
CA MET A 307 -3.73 -4.97 4.31
C MET A 307 -3.38 -4.97 2.83
N LEU A 308 -2.50 -5.89 2.43
CA LEU A 308 -2.10 -6.09 1.04
C LEU A 308 -2.92 -7.19 0.36
N SER A 309 -3.42 -8.16 1.13
CA SER A 309 -4.31 -9.20 0.61
C SER A 309 -5.19 -9.76 1.70
N ASP A 310 -6.45 -10.03 1.35
CA ASP A 310 -7.44 -10.71 2.19
C ASP A 310 -7.56 -12.20 1.85
N GLY A 311 -6.69 -12.75 0.99
CA GLY A 311 -6.73 -14.13 0.50
C GLY A 311 -7.56 -14.34 -0.78
N ALA A 312 -8.46 -13.41 -1.13
CA ALA A 312 -9.21 -13.42 -2.38
C ALA A 312 -8.72 -12.33 -3.34
N SER A 313 -8.35 -11.17 -2.79
CA SER A 313 -7.97 -9.97 -3.50
C SER A 313 -6.61 -9.45 -3.03
N VAL A 314 -6.02 -8.60 -3.87
CA VAL A 314 -4.85 -7.80 -3.53
C VAL A 314 -5.25 -6.33 -3.53
N TYR A 315 -4.71 -5.55 -2.60
CA TYR A 315 -5.06 -4.15 -2.43
C TYR A 315 -3.92 -3.23 -2.89
N LEU A 316 -4.31 -2.16 -3.58
CA LEU A 316 -3.46 -1.01 -3.84
C LEU A 316 -3.63 -0.02 -2.69
N VAL A 317 -2.57 0.23 -1.94
CA VAL A 317 -2.59 1.10 -0.77
C VAL A 317 -1.72 2.33 -1.00
N GLY A 318 -2.21 3.48 -0.56
CA GLY A 318 -1.51 4.78 -0.57
C GLY A 318 -1.54 5.41 0.82
N HIS A 319 -2.19 6.56 0.97
CA HIS A 319 -2.56 7.06 2.31
C HIS A 319 -3.76 6.28 2.88
N ASP A 320 -4.60 5.76 1.99
CA ASP A 320 -5.78 4.93 2.28
C ASP A 320 -5.81 3.77 1.26
N THR A 321 -6.73 2.82 1.42
CA THR A 321 -6.95 1.78 0.40
C THR A 321 -7.52 2.43 -0.87
N LEU A 322 -6.73 2.44 -1.94
CA LEU A 322 -7.06 3.10 -3.20
C LEU A 322 -7.82 2.18 -4.17
N GLY A 323 -7.54 0.88 -4.10
CA GLY A 323 -8.19 -0.07 -4.99
C GLY A 323 -7.93 -1.52 -4.63
N GLN A 324 -8.61 -2.40 -5.34
CA GLN A 324 -8.64 -3.84 -5.13
C GLN A 324 -8.55 -4.55 -6.49
N TRP A 325 -7.77 -5.61 -6.54
CA TRP A 325 -7.65 -6.53 -7.65
C TRP A 325 -8.15 -7.90 -7.23
N ASP A 326 -9.18 -8.40 -7.91
CA ASP A 326 -9.83 -9.69 -7.62
C ASP A 326 -9.18 -10.90 -8.35
N GLY A 327 -8.07 -10.67 -9.06
CA GLY A 327 -7.46 -11.66 -9.94
C GLY A 327 -7.72 -11.43 -11.43
N ALA A 328 -8.72 -10.60 -11.78
CA ALA A 328 -9.14 -10.35 -13.16
C ALA A 328 -9.34 -8.86 -13.49
N THR A 329 -9.87 -8.07 -12.54
CA THR A 329 -10.21 -6.66 -12.75
C THR A 329 -9.83 -5.78 -11.56
N TRP A 330 -9.55 -4.50 -11.86
CA TRP A 330 -9.32 -3.49 -10.84
C TRP A 330 -10.64 -2.77 -10.51
N ALA A 331 -10.85 -2.58 -9.21
CA ALA A 331 -11.81 -1.67 -8.64
C ALA A 331 -11.06 -0.57 -7.85
N TYR A 332 -11.46 0.68 -8.01
CA TYR A 332 -10.88 1.84 -7.30
C TYR A 332 -11.90 2.48 -6.39
N TYR A 333 -11.51 2.76 -5.15
CA TYR A 333 -12.39 3.31 -4.14
C TYR A 333 -12.34 4.83 -4.12
N LEU A 334 -13.52 5.43 -4.07
CA LEU A 334 -13.72 6.87 -3.97
C LEU A 334 -14.42 7.13 -2.65
N SER A 335 -13.66 7.59 -1.66
CA SER A 335 -14.13 7.82 -0.29
C SER A 335 -14.64 9.24 -0.07
N ASP A 336 -15.46 9.41 0.98
CA ASP A 336 -15.74 10.72 1.56
C ASP A 336 -14.62 11.22 2.47
N ALA A 337 -14.80 12.41 3.05
CA ALA A 337 -13.82 13.03 3.94
C ALA A 337 -13.56 12.25 5.25
N LEU A 338 -14.40 11.26 5.58
CA LEU A 338 -14.22 10.38 6.74
C LEU A 338 -13.56 9.04 6.35
N GLY A 339 -13.25 8.84 5.07
CA GLY A 339 -12.68 7.60 4.54
C GLY A 339 -13.72 6.53 4.20
N SER A 340 -15.03 6.81 4.34
CA SER A 340 -16.06 5.84 3.97
C SER A 340 -16.17 5.77 2.44
N VAL A 341 -16.12 4.58 1.86
CA VAL A 341 -16.24 4.40 0.40
C VAL A 341 -17.63 4.81 -0.07
N ARG A 342 -17.73 5.81 -0.95
CA ARG A 342 -18.99 6.30 -1.53
C ARG A 342 -19.20 5.85 -2.96
N GLN A 343 -18.12 5.60 -3.69
CA GLN A 343 -18.21 5.10 -5.06
C GLN A 343 -17.08 4.11 -5.33
N VAL A 344 -17.34 3.20 -6.27
CA VAL A 344 -16.33 2.29 -6.82
C VAL A 344 -16.26 2.53 -8.32
N ALA A 345 -15.06 2.73 -8.85
CA ALA A 345 -14.80 2.86 -10.27
C ALA A 345 -14.03 1.64 -10.81
N ASP A 346 -14.24 1.29 -12.07
CA ASP A 346 -13.51 0.22 -12.73
C ASP A 346 -12.11 0.65 -13.22
N GLY A 347 -11.40 -0.28 -13.86
CA GLY A 347 -10.11 -0.06 -14.51
C GLY A 347 -10.07 1.09 -15.54
N ALA A 348 -11.20 1.50 -16.09
CA ALA A 348 -11.33 2.59 -17.04
C ALA A 348 -11.71 3.92 -16.38
N GLY A 349 -11.91 3.94 -15.06
CA GLY A 349 -12.35 5.10 -14.29
C GLY A 349 -13.85 5.39 -14.38
N VAL A 350 -14.65 4.42 -14.84
CA VAL A 350 -16.11 4.52 -14.85
C VAL A 350 -16.66 4.09 -13.50
N VAL A 351 -17.51 4.92 -12.89
CA VAL A 351 -18.19 4.58 -11.62
C VAL A 351 -19.17 3.44 -11.87
N VAL A 352 -18.92 2.29 -11.26
CA VAL A 352 -19.72 1.06 -11.39
C VAL A 352 -20.66 0.81 -10.22
N SER A 353 -20.37 1.41 -9.06
CA SER A 353 -21.28 1.41 -7.91
C SER A 353 -21.17 2.66 -7.05
N THR A 354 -22.25 2.96 -6.33
CA THR A 354 -22.33 4.03 -5.34
C THR A 354 -22.92 3.48 -4.04
N ARG A 355 -22.32 3.86 -2.92
CA ARG A 355 -22.67 3.43 -1.57
C ARG A 355 -23.01 4.62 -0.70
N GLU A 356 -23.95 4.39 0.19
CA GLU A 356 -24.44 5.42 1.07
C GLU A 356 -24.55 4.93 2.50
N TRP A 357 -24.23 5.82 3.44
CA TRP A 357 -24.07 5.49 4.84
C TRP A 357 -24.89 6.44 5.70
N THR A 358 -25.46 5.91 6.78
CA THR A 358 -25.96 6.67 7.93
C THR A 358 -24.83 7.44 8.60
N PRO A 359 -25.13 8.43 9.45
CA PRO A 359 -24.10 9.17 10.19
C PRO A 359 -23.21 8.28 11.09
N TYR A 360 -23.67 7.10 11.48
CA TYR A 360 -22.94 6.14 12.30
C TYR A 360 -22.47 4.89 11.53
N GLY A 361 -22.38 4.97 10.19
CA GLY A 361 -21.69 3.97 9.37
C GLY A 361 -22.48 2.72 9.01
N VAL A 362 -23.79 2.69 9.22
CA VAL A 362 -24.69 1.65 8.66
C VAL A 362 -24.98 1.97 7.19
N GLU A 363 -24.88 1.00 6.29
CA GLU A 363 -25.18 1.16 4.86
C GLU A 363 -26.69 1.39 4.64
N LEU A 364 -27.03 2.43 3.87
CA LEU A 364 -28.40 2.81 3.53
C LEU A 364 -28.82 2.32 2.16
N ALA A 365 -27.92 2.45 1.19
CA ALA A 365 -28.21 2.08 -0.19
C ALA A 365 -26.93 1.73 -0.93
N LEU A 366 -27.07 0.76 -1.81
CA LEU A 366 -26.11 0.42 -2.84
C LEU A 366 -26.82 0.53 -4.20
N SER A 367 -26.18 1.19 -5.16
CA SER A 367 -26.63 1.24 -6.54
C SER A 367 -25.49 0.80 -7.47
N GLY A 368 -25.80 0.02 -8.50
CA GLY A 368 -24.82 -0.50 -9.46
C GLY A 368 -24.55 -1.99 -9.31
N VAL A 369 -23.47 -2.47 -9.92
CA VAL A 369 -23.06 -3.88 -9.82
C VAL A 369 -22.23 -4.04 -8.55
N GLU A 370 -22.52 -5.08 -7.76
CA GLU A 370 -21.63 -5.54 -6.68
C GLU A 370 -20.34 -6.07 -7.30
N GLY A 371 -19.46 -5.14 -7.69
CA GLY A 371 -18.09 -5.40 -8.04
C GLY A 371 -17.25 -5.15 -6.81
N VAL A 372 -16.88 -6.24 -6.15
CA VAL A 372 -15.88 -6.36 -5.08
C VAL A 372 -16.31 -5.74 -3.73
N GLY A 373 -16.83 -6.62 -2.87
CA GLY A 373 -17.34 -6.30 -1.55
C GLY A 373 -16.26 -5.83 -0.58
N ALA A 374 -16.57 -4.80 0.19
CA ALA A 374 -15.95 -4.54 1.47
C ALA A 374 -16.53 -5.55 2.46
N GLY A 375 -15.78 -6.63 2.71
CA GLY A 375 -16.04 -7.59 3.79
C GLY A 375 -15.30 -7.24 5.07
#